data_AF-A0A7W5DZN9-F1
#
_entry.id   AF-A0A7W5DZN9-F1
#
_cell.length_a   1.000
_cell.length_b   1.000
_cell.length_c   1.000
_cell.angle_alpha   90.00
_cell.angle_beta   90.00
_cell.angle_gamma   90.00
#
_symmetry.space_group_name_H-M   'P 1'
#
loop_
_entity.id
_entity.type
_entity.pdbx_description
1 polymer ?
#
loop_
_entity_poly.entity_id
_entity_poly.type
_entity_poly.pdbx_seq_one_letter_code
_entity_poly.pdbx_strand_id
1 'polypeptide(L)'
;MNLESFTARPTDVAELFAVRGERRVDRNAKAKSVSVPLPRHRPGERFIRGPIPLTWFRAASTCGDRAEAVAVLLWYAAGYQRRNPIKMTPTLLSELRVHPKTGKRILRRMEELGLVQCEFARGRSPLVTITAPPTTFLQ
;
A
#
# COMPACT_ATOMS: atom_id res chain seq x y z
N MET A 1 45.45 8.15 23.46
CA MET A 1 45.69 8.64 22.08
C MET A 1 45.36 10.13 22.09
N ASN A 2 46.36 11.00 21.95
CA ASN A 2 46.19 12.44 22.09
C ASN A 2 45.96 13.07 20.71
N LEU A 3 44.74 13.55 20.43
CA LEU A 3 44.33 14.03 19.10
C LEU A 3 45.08 15.30 18.66
N GLU A 4 45.63 16.07 19.60
CA GLU A 4 46.30 17.35 19.27
C GLU A 4 47.71 17.19 18.69
N SER A 5 48.25 15.97 18.73
CA SER A 5 49.59 15.63 18.21
C SER A 5 49.57 14.76 16.95
N PHE A 6 48.37 14.44 16.44
CA PHE A 6 48.23 13.57 15.28
C PHE A 6 48.58 14.34 14.00
N THR A 7 49.74 14.04 13.44
CA THR A 7 50.18 14.54 12.12
C THR A 7 49.95 13.45 11.10
N ALA A 8 48.91 13.62 10.26
CA ALA A 8 48.58 12.67 9.22
C ALA A 8 49.75 12.54 8.23
N ARG A 9 50.23 11.31 8.04
CA ARG A 9 51.20 11.00 6.99
C ARG A 9 50.45 10.83 5.67
N PRO A 10 51.08 11.12 4.51
CA PRO A 10 50.46 10.90 3.21
C PRO A 10 49.95 9.47 2.99
N THR A 11 50.58 8.49 3.65
CA THR A 11 50.17 7.08 3.67
C THR A 11 48.85 6.84 4.40
N ASP A 12 48.53 7.62 5.42
CA ASP A 12 47.33 7.44 6.24
C ASP A 12 46.07 7.77 5.40
N VAL A 13 46.20 8.72 4.48
CA VAL A 13 45.16 9.07 3.51
C VAL A 13 44.99 7.94 2.48
N ALA A 14 46.09 7.37 1.99
CA ALA A 14 46.07 6.24 1.06
C ALA A 14 45.44 4.99 1.68
N GLU A 15 45.73 4.69 2.95
CA GLU A 15 45.10 3.61 3.71
C GLU A 15 43.60 3.84 3.92
N LEU A 16 43.18 5.07 4.20
CA LEU A 16 41.76 5.42 4.34
C LEU A 16 40.98 5.23 3.02
N PHE A 17 41.62 5.50 1.88
CA PHE A 17 41.06 5.22 0.56
C PHE A 17 41.06 3.73 0.22
N ALA A 18 42.06 2.95 0.66
CA ALA A 18 42.08 1.50 0.51
C ALA A 18 40.91 0.84 1.25
N VAL A 19 40.65 1.24 2.50
CA VAL A 19 39.52 0.73 3.32
C VAL A 19 38.16 1.10 2.72
N ARG A 20 38.02 2.27 2.07
CA ARG A 20 36.80 2.63 1.31
C ARG A 20 36.69 1.88 -0.03
N GLY A 21 37.80 1.48 -0.64
CA GLY A 21 37.84 0.77 -1.92
C GLY A 21 37.40 -0.70 -1.85
N GLU A 22 37.48 -1.33 -0.67
CA GLU A 22 37.17 -2.76 -0.49
C GLU A 22 35.69 -3.08 -0.37
N ARG A 23 34.79 -2.08 -0.21
CA ARG A 23 33.35 -2.29 -0.44
C ARG A 23 32.99 -2.16 -1.91
N ARG A 24 33.66 -2.91 -2.79
CA ARG A 24 33.02 -3.36 -4.00
C ARG A 24 32.14 -4.55 -3.63
N VAL A 25 30.92 -4.26 -3.17
CA VAL A 25 29.83 -5.21 -3.43
C VAL A 25 29.81 -5.32 -4.94
N ASP A 26 30.26 -6.45 -5.48
CA ASP A 26 30.18 -6.74 -6.89
C ASP A 26 28.74 -6.49 -7.34
N ARG A 27 28.49 -5.34 -7.99
CA ARG A 27 27.16 -4.98 -8.51
C ARG A 27 26.63 -6.03 -9.49
N ASN A 28 27.52 -6.90 -9.98
CA ASN A 28 27.26 -7.97 -10.92
C ASN A 28 27.24 -9.37 -10.28
N ALA A 29 27.56 -9.52 -8.99
CA ALA A 29 27.27 -10.74 -8.25
C ALA A 29 25.78 -10.73 -7.87
N LYS A 30 24.91 -10.84 -8.89
CA LYS A 30 23.50 -11.15 -8.67
C LYS A 30 23.44 -12.56 -8.09
N ALA A 31 23.53 -12.67 -6.77
CA ALA A 31 23.13 -13.88 -6.07
C ALA A 31 21.75 -14.26 -6.61
N LYS A 32 21.63 -15.46 -7.17
CA LYS A 32 20.37 -15.97 -7.74
C LYS A 32 19.37 -16.04 -6.60
N SER A 33 18.57 -14.99 -6.43
CA SER A 33 17.60 -14.91 -5.35
C SER A 33 16.63 -16.07 -5.52
N VAL A 34 16.66 -17.04 -4.61
CA VAL A 34 15.69 -18.12 -4.59
C VAL A 34 14.34 -17.49 -4.26
N SER A 35 13.49 -17.31 -5.27
CA SER A 35 12.16 -16.73 -5.08
C SER A 35 11.25 -17.78 -4.44
N VAL A 36 10.85 -17.55 -3.19
CA VAL A 36 9.81 -18.35 -2.55
C VAL A 36 8.44 -17.90 -3.09
N PRO A 37 7.58 -18.81 -3.57
CA PRO A 37 6.26 -18.43 -4.08
C PRO A 37 5.36 -17.90 -2.95
N LEU A 38 4.47 -16.96 -3.30
CA LEU A 38 3.47 -16.47 -2.35
C LEU A 38 2.44 -17.56 -2.00
N PRO A 39 1.96 -17.60 -0.75
CA PRO A 39 0.86 -18.50 -0.35
C PRO A 39 -0.38 -18.27 -1.21
N ARG A 40 -1.07 -19.36 -1.55
CA ARG A 40 -2.36 -19.34 -2.26
C ARG A 40 -3.48 -19.73 -1.31
N HIS A 41 -4.66 -19.18 -1.56
CA HIS A 41 -5.89 -19.59 -0.86
C HIS A 41 -6.25 -21.03 -1.22
N ARG A 42 -6.88 -21.75 -0.28
CA ARG A 42 -7.40 -23.10 -0.50
C ARG A 42 -8.79 -23.06 -1.15
N PRO A 43 -9.28 -24.16 -1.73
CA PRO A 43 -10.65 -24.25 -2.20
C PRO A 43 -11.65 -23.87 -1.10
N GLY A 44 -12.55 -22.94 -1.40
CA GLY A 44 -13.55 -22.44 -0.46
C GLY A 44 -13.10 -21.28 0.45
N GLU A 45 -11.80 -20.95 0.49
CA GLU A 45 -11.33 -19.80 1.26
C GLU A 45 -11.62 -18.48 0.53
N ARG A 46 -11.94 -17.45 1.32
CA ARG A 46 -12.13 -16.09 0.81
C ARG A 46 -10.78 -15.47 0.44
N PHE A 47 -10.76 -14.75 -0.67
CA PHE A 47 -9.58 -14.02 -1.13
C PHE A 47 -10.00 -12.71 -1.81
N ILE A 48 -9.06 -11.79 -1.92
CA ILE A 48 -9.26 -10.52 -2.63
C ILE A 48 -8.91 -10.74 -4.10
N ARG A 49 -9.84 -10.48 -5.02
CA ARG A 49 -9.57 -10.54 -6.46
C ARG A 49 -8.78 -9.32 -6.91
N GLY A 50 -7.84 -9.51 -7.84
CA GLY A 50 -6.98 -8.46 -8.37
C GLY A 50 -7.42 -7.90 -9.73
N PRO A 51 -6.73 -6.89 -10.27
CA PRO A 51 -5.67 -6.08 -9.64
C PRO A 51 -6.24 -4.89 -8.83
N ILE A 52 -5.52 -4.51 -7.76
CA ILE A 52 -5.71 -3.21 -7.10
C ILE A 52 -4.62 -2.28 -7.62
N PRO A 53 -4.92 -1.20 -8.38
CA PRO A 53 -3.89 -0.27 -8.83
C PRO A 53 -3.17 0.34 -7.62
N LEU A 54 -1.84 0.23 -7.58
CA LEU A 54 -1.06 0.72 -6.44
C LEU A 54 -1.20 2.24 -6.25
N THR A 55 -1.30 2.99 -7.35
CA THR A 55 -1.53 4.45 -7.32
C THR A 55 -2.87 4.79 -6.67
N TRP A 56 -3.93 4.07 -7.02
CA TRP A 56 -5.24 4.18 -6.40
C TRP A 56 -5.16 3.83 -4.90
N PHE A 57 -4.50 2.72 -4.55
CA PHE A 57 -4.40 2.27 -3.16
C PHE A 57 -3.58 3.23 -2.29
N ARG A 58 -2.51 3.82 -2.83
CA ARG A 58 -1.72 4.85 -2.15
C ARG A 58 -2.57 6.09 -1.86
N ALA A 59 -3.33 6.58 -2.83
CA ALA A 59 -4.24 7.69 -2.60
C ALA A 59 -5.30 7.33 -1.55
N ALA A 60 -5.85 6.11 -1.62
CA ALA A 60 -6.80 5.61 -0.63
C ALA A 60 -6.21 5.59 0.79
N SER A 61 -4.94 5.20 0.98
CA SER A 61 -4.30 5.13 2.30
C SER A 61 -4.23 6.46 3.06
N THR A 62 -4.34 7.61 2.38
CA THR A 62 -4.31 8.93 3.04
C THR A 62 -5.66 9.35 3.62
N CYS A 63 -6.73 8.58 3.37
CA CYS A 63 -8.09 8.94 3.77
C CYS A 63 -8.36 8.79 5.29
N GLY A 64 -7.38 8.38 6.08
CA GLY A 64 -7.41 8.35 7.54
C GLY A 64 -7.27 6.95 8.14
N ASP A 65 -7.51 6.84 9.44
CA ASP A 65 -7.30 5.57 10.17
C ASP A 65 -8.16 4.45 9.58
N ARG A 66 -7.53 3.33 9.22
CA ARG A 66 -8.17 2.15 8.58
C ARG A 66 -8.57 2.35 7.12
N ALA A 67 -8.07 3.38 6.43
CA ALA A 67 -8.41 3.59 5.03
C ALA A 67 -7.99 2.43 4.12
N GLU A 68 -6.84 1.81 4.37
CA GLU A 68 -6.37 0.62 3.67
C GLU A 68 -7.33 -0.56 3.85
N ALA A 69 -7.90 -0.71 5.05
CA ALA A 69 -8.87 -1.77 5.31
C ALA A 69 -10.17 -1.53 4.51
N VAL A 70 -10.66 -0.29 4.45
CA VAL A 70 -11.83 0.06 3.62
C VAL A 70 -11.54 -0.18 2.13
N ALA A 71 -10.37 0.24 1.65
CA ALA A 71 -9.90 0.00 0.28
C ALA A 71 -9.88 -1.49 -0.07
N VAL A 72 -9.29 -2.32 0.79
CA VAL A 72 -9.27 -3.78 0.61
C VAL A 72 -10.67 -4.36 0.60
N LEU A 73 -11.56 -3.91 1.49
CA LEU A 73 -12.95 -4.39 1.55
C LEU A 73 -13.75 -4.04 0.30
N LEU A 74 -13.52 -2.86 -0.28
CA LEU A 74 -14.14 -2.48 -1.56
C LEU A 74 -13.74 -3.47 -2.66
N TRP A 75 -12.44 -3.76 -2.82
CA TRP A 75 -11.98 -4.72 -3.83
C TRP A 75 -12.44 -6.16 -3.54
N TYR A 76 -12.39 -6.57 -2.28
CA TYR A 76 -12.91 -7.87 -1.85
C TYR A 76 -14.38 -8.02 -2.25
N ALA A 77 -15.22 -7.04 -1.93
CA ALA A 77 -16.64 -7.10 -2.22
C ALA A 77 -16.94 -6.97 -3.72
N ALA A 78 -16.20 -6.11 -4.46
CA ALA A 78 -16.29 -6.01 -5.92
C ALA A 78 -16.02 -7.36 -6.59
N GLY A 79 -14.93 -8.01 -6.18
CA GLY A 79 -14.51 -9.30 -6.71
C GLY A 79 -15.44 -10.45 -6.31
N TYR A 80 -15.88 -10.45 -5.06
CA TYR A 80 -16.79 -11.48 -4.53
C TYR A 80 -18.17 -11.39 -5.19
N GLN A 81 -18.74 -10.19 -5.27
CA GLN A 81 -20.08 -9.97 -5.85
C GLN A 81 -20.05 -9.87 -7.39
N ARG A 82 -18.85 -9.77 -7.98
CA ARG A 82 -18.63 -9.55 -9.42
C ARG A 82 -19.42 -8.36 -9.97
N ARG A 83 -19.50 -7.27 -9.20
CA ARG A 83 -20.24 -6.05 -9.57
C ARG A 83 -19.60 -4.79 -9.01
N ASN A 84 -19.92 -3.68 -9.65
CA ASN A 84 -19.63 -2.31 -9.24
C ASN A 84 -20.83 -1.47 -9.75
N PRO A 85 -21.66 -0.85 -8.89
CA PRO A 85 -21.42 -0.51 -7.48
C PRO A 85 -21.61 -1.64 -6.46
N ILE A 86 -21.08 -1.40 -5.26
CA ILE A 86 -21.02 -2.33 -4.13
C ILE A 86 -21.71 -1.74 -2.92
N LYS A 87 -22.46 -2.57 -2.19
CA LYS A 87 -23.06 -2.16 -0.92
C LYS A 87 -22.09 -2.38 0.24
N MET A 88 -21.69 -1.31 0.91
CA MET A 88 -20.79 -1.36 2.08
C MET A 88 -21.58 -1.64 3.36
N THR A 89 -21.98 -2.91 3.54
CA THR A 89 -22.77 -3.34 4.71
C THR A 89 -21.96 -3.34 6.01
N PRO A 90 -22.62 -3.24 7.19
CA PRO A 90 -21.93 -3.39 8.47
C PRO A 90 -21.19 -4.73 8.60
N THR A 91 -21.78 -5.81 8.09
CA THR A 91 -21.15 -7.15 8.06
C THR A 91 -19.87 -7.13 7.24
N LEU A 92 -19.87 -6.52 6.06
CA LEU A 92 -18.66 -6.39 5.24
C LEU A 92 -17.58 -5.57 5.95
N LEU A 93 -17.95 -4.45 6.57
CA LEU A 93 -17.02 -3.63 7.36
C LEU A 93 -16.41 -4.39 8.55
N SER A 94 -17.19 -5.28 9.17
CA SER A 94 -16.74 -6.08 10.32
C SER A 94 -15.65 -7.10 9.98
N GLU A 95 -15.56 -7.56 8.72
CA GLU A 95 -14.52 -8.51 8.25
C GLU A 95 -13.11 -7.98 8.55
N LEU A 96 -12.90 -6.66 8.42
CA LEU A 96 -11.66 -5.99 8.81
C LEU A 96 -11.88 -4.99 9.96
N ARG A 97 -12.79 -5.28 10.90
CA ARG A 97 -13.00 -4.51 12.14
C ARG A 97 -13.14 -2.99 11.91
N VAL A 98 -13.82 -2.57 10.84
CA VAL A 98 -14.08 -1.16 10.56
C VAL A 98 -15.43 -0.77 11.17
N HIS A 99 -15.42 0.22 12.05
CA HIS A 99 -16.68 0.75 12.59
C HIS A 99 -17.47 1.52 11.50
N PRO A 100 -18.80 1.40 11.40
CA PRO A 100 -19.59 2.05 10.35
C PRO A 100 -19.40 3.56 10.22
N LYS A 101 -19.23 4.28 11.35
CA LYS A 101 -18.93 5.73 11.32
C LYS A 101 -17.55 6.02 10.70
N THR A 102 -16.54 5.20 11.00
CA THR A 102 -15.20 5.31 10.44
C THR A 102 -15.23 5.01 8.94
N GLY A 103 -15.91 3.92 8.54
CA GLY A 103 -16.10 3.59 7.12
C GLY A 103 -16.77 4.72 6.35
N LYS A 104 -17.86 5.31 6.88
CA LYS A 104 -18.52 6.47 6.27
C LYS A 104 -17.60 7.68 6.10
N ARG A 105 -16.78 8.00 7.11
CA ARG A 105 -15.82 9.12 7.06
C ARG A 105 -14.75 8.90 6.00
N ILE A 106 -14.22 7.69 5.91
CA ILE A 106 -13.22 7.30 4.91
C ILE A 106 -13.81 7.35 3.50
N LEU A 107 -15.01 6.78 3.30
CA LEU A 107 -15.67 6.77 1.99
C LEU A 107 -15.90 8.18 1.44
N ARG A 108 -16.27 9.14 2.31
CA ARG A 108 -16.37 10.55 1.90
C ARG A 108 -15.03 11.13 1.44
N ARG A 109 -13.95 10.86 2.17
CA ARG A 109 -12.60 11.32 1.76
C ARG A 109 -12.11 10.65 0.47
N MET A 110 -12.41 9.37 0.29
CA MET A 110 -12.11 8.67 -0.96
C MET A 110 -12.90 9.26 -2.13
N GLU A 111 -14.15 9.67 -1.91
CA GLU A 111 -14.98 10.38 -2.89
C GLU A 111 -14.43 11.77 -3.21
N GLU A 112 -13.98 12.53 -2.20
CA GLU A 112 -13.29 13.82 -2.37
C GLU A 112 -12.02 13.68 -3.24
N LEU A 113 -11.31 12.55 -3.14
CA LEU A 113 -10.14 12.23 -3.98
C LEU A 113 -10.50 11.63 -5.35
N GLY A 114 -11.79 11.49 -5.67
CA GLY A 114 -12.24 10.90 -6.94
C GLY A 114 -11.96 9.40 -7.08
N LEU A 115 -11.67 8.70 -5.98
CA LEU A 115 -11.35 7.27 -5.97
C LEU A 115 -12.61 6.40 -6.03
N VAL A 116 -13.72 6.93 -5.52
CA VAL A 116 -15.04 6.29 -5.49
C VAL A 116 -16.14 7.32 -5.70
N GLN A 117 -17.33 6.88 -6.09
CA GLN A 117 -18.57 7.64 -5.97
C GLN A 117 -19.44 6.97 -4.91
N CYS A 118 -20.06 7.75 -4.02
CA CYS A 118 -20.82 7.23 -2.89
C CYS A 118 -22.25 7.78 -2.85
N GLU A 119 -23.22 6.87 -2.78
CA GLU A 119 -24.61 7.22 -2.48
C GLU A 119 -24.93 6.87 -1.02
N PHE A 120 -25.33 7.88 -0.25
CA PHE A 120 -25.71 7.72 1.15
C PHE A 120 -27.21 7.95 1.34
N ALA A 121 -27.89 7.02 2.02
CA ALA A 121 -29.26 7.18 2.45
C ALA A 121 -29.39 6.89 3.97
N ARG A 122 -30.30 7.60 4.64
CA ARG A 122 -30.53 7.43 6.08
C ARG A 122 -30.95 5.99 6.39
N GLY A 123 -30.27 5.36 7.37
CA GLY A 123 -30.56 3.98 7.79
C GLY A 123 -30.16 2.89 6.78
N ARG A 124 -29.49 3.24 5.67
CA ARG A 124 -29.06 2.29 4.65
C ARG A 124 -27.54 2.23 4.57
N SER A 125 -27.01 1.07 4.22
CA SER A 125 -25.60 0.93 3.86
C SER A 125 -25.29 1.74 2.60
N PRO A 126 -24.14 2.43 2.53
CA PRO A 126 -23.78 3.18 1.34
C PRO A 126 -23.61 2.27 0.13
N LEU A 127 -24.03 2.78 -1.02
CA LEU A 127 -23.75 2.19 -2.33
C LEU A 127 -22.51 2.92 -2.89
N VAL A 128 -21.47 2.16 -3.22
CA VAL A 128 -20.16 2.71 -3.54
C VAL A 128 -19.71 2.18 -4.91
N THR A 129 -19.44 3.09 -5.84
CA THR A 129 -18.86 2.79 -7.14
C THR A 129 -17.36 3.04 -7.09
N ILE A 130 -16.55 1.99 -7.28
CA ILE A 130 -15.10 2.14 -7.44
C ILE A 130 -14.82 2.83 -8.77
N THR A 131 -14.03 3.90 -8.76
CA THR A 131 -13.64 4.64 -9.96
C THR A 131 -12.15 4.39 -10.23
N ALA A 132 -11.74 4.39 -11.50
CA ALA A 132 -10.33 4.41 -11.83
C ALA A 132 -9.71 5.72 -11.30
N PRO A 133 -8.46 5.69 -10.78
CA PRO A 133 -7.80 6.95 -10.45
C PRO A 133 -7.74 7.81 -11.73
N PRO A 134 -7.98 9.14 -11.65
CA PRO A 134 -7.78 9.99 -12.81
C PRO A 134 -6.36 9.77 -13.34
N THR A 135 -6.23 9.54 -14.66
CA THR A 135 -4.96 9.20 -15.33
C THR A 135 -4.01 10.41 -15.44
N THR A 136 -4.16 11.39 -14.55
CA THR A 136 -3.86 12.80 -14.78
C THR A 136 -3.10 13.33 -13.56
N PHE A 137 -1.82 13.70 -13.54
CA PHE A 137 -0.72 13.71 -14.50
C PHE A 137 0.59 13.38 -13.74
N LEU A 138 1.50 12.63 -14.37
CA LEU A 138 2.92 12.80 -14.07
C LEU A 138 3.34 14.13 -14.71
N GLN A 139 3.58 15.15 -13.88
CA GLN A 139 4.44 16.29 -14.20
C GLN A 139 5.51 16.36 -13.11
#